data_AF-A0A0P7WCR6-F1
#
_entry.id   AF-A0A0P7WCR6-F1
#
_cell.length_a   1.000
_cell.length_b   1.000
_cell.length_c   1.000
_cell.angle_alpha   90.00
_cell.angle_beta   90.00
_cell.angle_gamma   90.00
#
_symmetry.space_group_name_H-M   'P 1'
#
loop_
_entity.id
_entity.type
_entity.pdbx_description
1 polymer ?
#
loop_
_entity_poly.entity_id
_entity_poly.type
_entity_poly.pdbx_seq_one_letter_code
_entity_poly.pdbx_strand_id
1 'polypeptide(L)'
;MPVLEKAGILNKTKVCENGKKVRKNWSQSWTVLHGGVLTFHKDPKSTAAGASNKTNQIVPEFTVELRGATIGWASKDKSSKKNVLEKEVCCAMCLQLKTRTGAEFLIQYDTDSIINDWHKVITDTIRQLEQPCEEEGGEPMRRASTRPGTLGSDPEQKKVRTKLLKFLQKRPTLQSVKEKGYIRDSVFGCALSTLCALERTTIPSFVEKCVSAVERRGLDIDGIYRVSGNLAVIQKLRYKADHEISDYDQKVSYMRDLVKSLPQPNHNTMELLFRHLRRVIEYGEENRMTVQNVAIVFGPTLLRPETESANITMHMVFQNQIVELILNEYEQIFCED
;
A
#
# COMPACT_ATOMS: atom_id res chain seq x y z
N MET A 1 -2.31 22.49 -17.61
CA MET A 1 -2.67 21.64 -16.46
C MET A 1 -1.41 21.49 -15.60
N PRO A 2 -1.34 22.08 -14.40
CA PRO A 2 -0.15 21.96 -13.56
C PRO A 2 0.01 20.50 -13.09
N VAL A 3 1.18 19.93 -13.35
CA VAL A 3 1.51 18.50 -13.18
C VAL A 3 1.60 18.16 -11.69
N LEU A 4 0.89 17.13 -11.25
CA LEU A 4 1.09 16.52 -9.93
C LEU A 4 2.51 15.95 -9.86
N GLU A 5 3.35 16.49 -8.97
CA GLU A 5 4.75 16.06 -8.85
C GLU A 5 4.85 14.77 -8.03
N LYS A 6 4.15 14.69 -6.89
CA LYS A 6 4.11 13.48 -6.06
C LYS A 6 2.97 13.52 -5.05
N ALA A 7 2.37 12.36 -4.74
CA ALA A 7 1.41 12.22 -3.65
C ALA A 7 1.62 10.88 -2.92
N GLY A 8 1.30 10.83 -1.63
CA GLY A 8 1.40 9.62 -0.83
C GLY A 8 1.27 9.86 0.67
N ILE A 9 1.24 8.77 1.43
CA ILE A 9 1.11 8.81 2.88
C ILE A 9 2.49 9.00 3.51
N LEU A 10 2.62 9.96 4.42
CA LEU A 10 3.84 10.19 5.21
C LEU A 10 3.49 10.44 6.68
N ASN A 11 4.38 10.06 7.58
CA ASN A 11 4.31 10.48 8.98
C ASN A 11 4.98 11.84 9.12
N LYS A 12 4.29 12.81 9.72
CA LYS A 12 4.84 14.15 9.95
C LYS A 12 4.72 14.54 11.42
N THR A 13 5.59 15.45 11.85
CA THR A 13 5.39 16.22 13.08
C THR A 13 5.97 17.62 12.92
N LYS A 14 5.34 18.58 13.59
CA LYS A 14 5.83 19.96 13.66
C LYS A 14 6.69 20.11 14.91
N VAL A 15 7.92 20.58 14.74
CA VAL A 15 8.87 20.77 15.86
C VAL A 15 9.12 22.23 16.18
N CYS A 16 8.86 23.13 15.24
CA CYS A 16 8.98 24.57 15.44
C CYS A 16 7.85 25.31 14.73
N GLU A 17 7.33 26.36 15.38
CA GLU A 17 6.38 27.31 14.81
C GLU A 17 6.84 28.72 15.16
N ASN A 18 7.12 29.54 14.14
CA ASN A 18 7.62 30.91 14.30
C ASN A 18 8.84 31.01 15.25
N GLY A 19 9.78 30.07 15.15
CA GLY A 19 10.98 30.02 15.99
C GLY A 19 10.78 29.47 17.41
N LYS A 20 9.54 29.17 17.84
CA LYS A 20 9.25 28.54 19.13
C LYS A 20 9.15 27.02 18.99
N LYS A 21 9.84 26.29 19.87
CA LYS A 21 9.79 24.82 19.91
C LYS A 21 8.38 24.36 20.31
N VAL A 22 7.78 23.49 19.50
CA VAL A 22 6.46 22.90 19.74
C VAL A 22 6.65 21.44 20.14
N ARG A 23 5.78 20.93 21.02
CA ARG A 23 5.79 19.52 21.42
C ARG A 23 5.54 18.64 20.19
N LYS A 24 6.40 17.64 19.99
CA LYS A 24 6.25 16.64 18.92
C LYS A 24 4.93 15.89 19.09
N ASN A 25 4.11 15.95 18.05
CA ASN A 25 2.92 15.13 17.90
C ASN A 25 2.99 14.49 16.51
N TRP A 26 3.26 13.19 16.44
CA TRP A 26 3.39 12.47 15.18
C TRP A 26 2.01 12.09 14.66
N SER A 27 1.73 12.44 13.42
CA SER A 27 0.50 12.04 12.73
C SER A 27 0.79 11.56 11.31
N GLN A 28 0.00 10.58 10.88
CA GLN A 28 -0.02 10.14 9.50
C GLN A 28 -0.84 11.14 8.69
N SER A 29 -0.34 11.54 7.52
CA SER A 29 -0.98 12.55 6.67
C SER A 29 -0.84 12.19 5.20
N TRP A 30 -1.94 12.37 4.46
CA TRP A 30 -1.89 12.33 2.99
C TRP A 30 -1.17 13.58 2.50
N THR A 31 0.04 13.39 1.98
CA THR A 31 0.94 14.46 1.57
C THR A 31 0.94 14.58 0.05
N VAL A 32 0.73 15.80 -0.44
CA VAL A 32 0.71 16.10 -1.87
C VAL A 32 1.69 17.22 -2.16
N LEU A 33 2.55 17.01 -3.16
CA LEU A 33 3.44 18.00 -3.71
C LEU A 33 2.94 18.42 -5.09
N HIS A 34 2.63 19.70 -5.24
CA HIS A 34 2.12 20.28 -6.48
C HIS A 34 2.56 21.73 -6.61
N GLY A 35 3.18 22.10 -7.74
CA GLY A 35 3.50 23.49 -8.06
C GLY A 35 4.40 24.17 -7.03
N GLY A 36 5.34 23.42 -6.42
CA GLY A 36 6.19 23.96 -5.36
C GLY A 36 5.53 24.11 -3.99
N VAL A 37 4.33 23.57 -3.82
CA VAL A 37 3.57 23.61 -2.57
C VAL A 37 3.40 22.18 -2.05
N LEU A 38 3.83 21.96 -0.80
CA LEU A 38 3.69 20.70 -0.08
C LEU A 38 2.52 20.78 0.90
N THR A 39 1.44 20.07 0.61
CA THR A 39 0.19 20.10 1.38
C THR A 39 0.02 18.81 2.17
N PHE A 40 -0.22 18.96 3.48
CA PHE A 40 -0.53 17.88 4.40
C PHE A 40 -2.03 17.88 4.69
N HIS A 41 -2.72 16.81 4.33
CA HIS A 41 -4.15 16.65 4.56
C HIS A 41 -4.40 15.84 5.83
N LYS A 42 -5.42 16.24 6.59
CA LYS A 42 -5.83 15.58 7.83
C LYS A 42 -6.46 14.22 7.50
N ASP A 43 -6.17 13.20 8.32
CA ASP A 43 -6.90 11.93 8.26
C ASP A 43 -8.38 12.17 8.62
N PRO A 44 -9.35 11.77 7.77
CA PRO A 44 -10.79 11.88 8.05
C PRO A 44 -11.22 11.36 9.42
N LYS A 45 -10.44 10.45 10.02
CA LYS A 45 -10.75 9.80 11.32
C LYS A 45 -10.42 10.62 12.57
N SER A 46 -9.79 11.80 12.46
CA SER A 46 -9.35 12.60 13.62
C SER A 46 -10.23 13.82 13.92
N THR A 47 -11.47 13.84 13.43
CA THR A 47 -12.47 14.85 13.81
C THR A 47 -13.20 14.34 15.05
N ALA A 48 -13.02 15.02 16.18
CA ALA A 48 -13.74 14.71 17.42
C ALA A 48 -15.26 14.74 17.18
N ALA A 49 -15.97 13.77 17.75
CA ALA A 49 -17.42 13.68 17.69
C ALA A 49 -18.05 14.93 18.31
N GLY A 50 -18.52 15.85 17.47
CA GLY A 50 -19.17 17.07 17.94
C GLY A 50 -19.12 18.26 16.99
N ALA A 51 -19.45 18.08 15.71
CA ALA A 51 -19.95 19.17 14.86
C ALA A 51 -20.58 18.57 13.60
N SER A 52 -21.90 18.60 13.55
CA SER A 52 -22.69 18.26 12.38
C SER A 52 -22.55 19.35 11.31
N ASN A 53 -22.54 18.92 10.04
CA ASN A 53 -22.65 19.68 8.79
C ASN A 53 -21.38 20.33 8.17
N LYS A 54 -20.78 19.65 7.17
CA LYS A 54 -20.77 20.02 5.73
C LYS A 54 -19.60 19.36 4.97
N THR A 55 -19.93 18.72 3.84
CA THR A 55 -19.08 18.37 2.67
C THR A 55 -17.90 17.40 2.85
N ASN A 56 -17.78 16.42 1.95
CA ASN A 56 -16.62 15.52 1.73
C ASN A 56 -15.34 16.29 1.26
N GLN A 57 -15.10 17.50 1.77
CA GLN A 57 -13.90 18.25 1.45
C GLN A 57 -12.72 17.71 2.27
N ILE A 58 -11.71 17.20 1.58
CA ILE A 58 -10.38 16.99 2.16
C ILE A 58 -9.87 18.38 2.53
N VAL A 59 -9.96 18.74 3.82
CA VAL A 59 -9.47 20.03 4.30
C VAL A 59 -7.95 19.96 4.42
N PRO A 60 -7.19 20.85 3.73
CA PRO A 60 -5.75 20.93 3.92
C PRO A 60 -5.46 21.35 5.36
N GLU A 61 -4.75 20.49 6.10
CA GLU A 61 -4.42 20.76 7.51
C GLU A 61 -3.32 21.83 7.57
N PHE A 62 -2.30 21.67 6.73
CA PHE A 62 -1.19 22.61 6.62
C PHE A 62 -0.61 22.59 5.20
N THR A 63 -0.36 23.78 4.68
CA THR A 63 0.24 23.99 3.36
C THR A 63 1.60 24.66 3.54
N VAL A 64 2.64 24.09 2.95
CA VAL A 64 4.00 24.57 3.03
C VAL A 64 4.49 24.99 1.65
N GLU A 65 4.78 26.27 1.48
CA GLU A 65 5.45 26.77 0.27
C GLU A 65 6.94 26.41 0.33
N LEU A 66 7.43 25.72 -0.70
CA LEU A 66 8.82 25.25 -0.75
C LEU A 66 9.80 26.30 -1.26
N ARG A 67 9.33 27.44 -1.78
CA ARG A 67 10.18 28.53 -2.23
C ARG A 67 10.98 29.10 -1.05
N GLY A 68 12.31 28.92 -1.08
CA GLY A 68 13.21 29.31 0.02
C GLY A 68 13.11 28.41 1.26
N ALA A 69 12.50 27.23 1.15
CA ALA A 69 12.57 26.19 2.17
C ALA A 69 13.87 25.39 2.03
N THR A 70 14.35 24.81 3.12
CA THR A 70 15.52 23.89 3.09
C THR A 70 15.11 22.52 3.59
N ILE A 71 15.62 21.48 2.92
CA ILE A 71 15.41 20.09 3.31
C ILE A 71 16.74 19.39 3.55
N GLY A 72 16.82 18.55 4.57
CA GLY A 72 17.99 17.73 4.86
C GLY A 72 17.64 16.57 5.79
N TRP A 73 18.61 15.70 6.06
CA TRP A 73 18.42 14.60 7.01
C TRP A 73 18.43 15.12 8.45
N ALA A 74 17.51 14.61 9.28
CA ALA A 74 17.38 15.02 10.67
C ALA A 74 18.55 14.49 11.52
N SER A 75 19.08 15.34 12.38
CA SER A 75 20.18 15.00 13.29
C SER A 75 19.73 14.08 14.44
N LYS A 76 20.69 13.32 15.00
CA LYS A 76 20.47 12.27 16.02
C LYS A 76 19.86 12.76 17.32
N ASP A 77 19.99 14.05 17.64
CA ASP A 77 19.38 14.73 18.79
C ASP A 77 17.88 15.04 18.60
N LYS A 78 17.37 14.95 17.37
CA LYS A 78 15.97 15.29 17.03
C LYS A 78 15.08 14.07 16.76
N SER A 79 15.64 12.89 16.53
CA SER A 79 14.89 11.64 16.33
C SER A 79 15.26 10.63 17.44
N SER A 80 14.37 10.46 18.42
CA SER A 80 14.62 9.63 19.62
C SER A 80 13.80 8.35 19.58
N LYS A 81 14.08 7.42 18.65
CA LYS A 81 13.68 6.01 18.83
C LYS A 81 14.71 5.34 19.74
N LYS A 82 14.38 5.26 21.03
CA LYS A 82 15.12 4.47 22.04
C LYS A 82 14.71 3.01 21.81
N ASN A 83 15.68 2.14 21.52
CA ASN A 83 15.58 0.67 21.43
C ASN A 83 15.23 0.07 20.05
N VAL A 84 16.19 0.06 19.12
CA VAL A 84 16.40 -1.06 18.17
C VAL A 84 17.91 -1.14 17.88
N LEU A 85 18.44 -2.36 17.89
CA LEU A 85 19.80 -2.73 17.55
C LEU A 85 20.09 -2.41 16.07
N GLU A 86 20.59 -1.21 15.77
CA GLU A 86 21.52 -0.87 14.67
C GLU A 86 21.63 0.67 14.62
N LYS A 87 22.78 1.19 15.06
CA LYS A 87 22.95 2.60 15.47
C LYS A 87 23.16 3.61 14.32
N GLU A 88 22.95 3.23 13.06
CA GLU A 88 23.09 4.13 11.90
C GLU A 88 21.82 4.32 11.06
N VAL A 89 20.84 3.41 11.12
CA VAL A 89 19.73 3.39 10.15
C VAL A 89 18.59 4.37 10.51
N CYS A 90 18.29 4.58 11.79
CA CYS A 90 17.11 5.36 12.21
C CYS A 90 17.14 6.86 11.85
N CYS A 91 18.31 7.48 11.65
CA CYS A 91 18.40 8.89 11.23
C CYS A 91 18.27 9.07 9.72
N ALA A 92 18.60 8.05 8.92
CA ALA A 92 18.48 8.05 7.47
C ALA A 92 17.03 7.95 6.96
N MET A 93 16.04 7.93 7.87
CA MET A 93 14.62 7.79 7.52
C MET A 93 13.77 8.99 7.96
N CYS A 94 14.42 10.06 8.43
CA CYS A 94 13.73 11.26 8.90
C CYS A 94 14.27 12.49 8.19
N LEU A 95 13.41 13.15 7.42
CA LEU A 95 13.70 14.41 6.76
C LEU A 95 13.31 15.58 7.66
N GLN A 96 14.15 16.60 7.68
CA GLN A 96 13.89 17.87 8.32
C GLN A 96 13.63 18.91 7.23
N LEU A 97 12.41 19.46 7.21
CA LEU A 97 12.01 20.55 6.32
C LEU A 97 11.90 21.83 7.14
N LYS A 98 12.61 22.87 6.73
CA LYS A 98 12.53 24.21 7.33
C LYS A 98 11.96 25.19 6.33
N THR A 99 10.90 25.89 6.71
CA THR A 99 10.26 26.90 5.87
C THR A 99 10.90 28.27 6.10
N ARG A 100 10.72 29.19 5.14
CA ARG A 100 11.12 30.60 5.29
C ARG A 100 10.41 31.29 6.46
N THR A 101 9.21 30.83 6.82
CA THR A 101 8.43 31.33 7.96
C THR A 101 8.95 30.83 9.32
N GLY A 102 10.05 30.07 9.34
CA GLY A 102 10.66 29.56 10.57
C GLY A 102 9.92 28.37 11.18
N ALA A 103 9.00 27.74 10.43
CA ALA A 103 8.39 26.48 10.82
C ALA A 103 9.33 25.32 10.46
N GLU A 104 9.48 24.36 11.36
CA GLU A 104 10.29 23.18 11.14
C GLU A 104 9.40 21.93 11.26
N PHE A 105 9.53 21.04 10.28
CA PHE A 105 8.83 19.77 10.23
C PHE A 105 9.81 18.62 10.18
N LEU A 106 9.42 17.51 10.81
CA LEU A 106 10.05 16.22 10.61
C LEU A 106 9.10 15.33 9.83
N ILE A 107 9.61 14.67 8.79
CA ILE A 107 8.87 13.78 7.90
C ILE A 107 9.56 12.42 7.94
N GLN A 108 8.81 11.35 8.20
CA GLN A 108 9.31 10.00 8.33
C GLN A 108 8.46 9.02 7.51
N TYR A 109 9.12 7.97 7.02
CA TYR A 109 8.48 6.79 6.46
C TYR A 109 9.29 5.54 6.85
N ASP A 110 8.65 4.37 6.91
CA ASP A 110 9.28 3.12 7.39
C ASP A 110 10.08 2.38 6.31
N THR A 111 10.05 2.86 5.06
CA THR A 111 10.78 2.29 3.91
C THR A 111 11.81 3.29 3.36
N ASP A 112 13.08 2.87 3.31
CA ASP A 112 14.21 3.70 2.85
C ASP A 112 14.05 4.21 1.41
N SER A 113 13.62 3.34 0.49
CA SER A 113 13.46 3.72 -0.92
C SER A 113 12.41 4.83 -1.11
N ILE A 114 11.34 4.79 -0.31
CA ILE A 114 10.24 5.76 -0.38
C ILE A 114 10.68 7.11 0.18
N ILE A 115 11.32 7.14 1.36
CA ILE A 115 11.76 8.41 1.96
C ILE A 115 12.88 9.07 1.16
N ASN A 116 13.79 8.29 0.55
CA ASN A 116 14.82 8.81 -0.35
C ASN A 116 14.22 9.41 -1.63
N ASP A 117 13.18 8.79 -2.19
CA ASP A 117 12.49 9.32 -3.37
C ASP A 117 11.75 10.63 -3.03
N TRP A 118 11.09 10.70 -1.87
CA TRP A 118 10.50 11.95 -1.37
C TRP A 118 11.55 13.04 -1.14
N HIS A 119 12.70 12.72 -0.53
CA HIS A 119 13.80 13.65 -0.34
C HIS A 119 14.30 14.22 -1.67
N LYS A 120 14.52 13.34 -2.66
CA LYS A 120 15.00 13.72 -3.98
C LYS A 120 14.02 14.65 -4.69
N VAL A 121 12.74 14.29 -4.71
CA VAL A 121 11.71 15.09 -5.39
C VAL A 121 11.57 16.46 -4.73
N ILE A 122 11.46 16.54 -3.39
CA ILE A 122 11.33 17.82 -2.69
C ILE A 122 12.59 18.70 -2.90
N THR A 123 13.78 18.10 -2.87
CA THR A 123 15.04 18.82 -3.14
C THR A 123 15.09 19.37 -4.56
N ASP A 124 14.70 18.57 -5.55
CA ASP A 124 14.64 18.99 -6.95
C ASP A 124 13.62 20.11 -7.16
N THR A 125 12.47 20.06 -6.49
CA THR A 125 11.44 21.11 -6.54
C THR A 125 11.94 22.42 -5.91
N ILE A 126 12.54 22.38 -4.72
CA ILE A 126 13.13 23.57 -4.07
C ILE A 126 14.15 24.23 -5.02
N ARG A 127 15.04 23.44 -5.61
CA ARG A 127 16.06 23.96 -6.54
C ARG A 127 15.46 24.59 -7.81
N GLN A 128 14.37 24.03 -8.34
CA GLN A 128 13.66 24.60 -9.50
C GLN A 128 12.97 25.92 -9.15
N LEU A 129 12.50 26.09 -7.91
CA LEU A 129 11.85 27.32 -7.43
C LEU A 129 12.83 28.46 -7.11
N GLU A 130 14.12 28.14 -6.90
CA GLU A 130 15.19 29.11 -6.61
C GLU A 130 15.87 29.67 -7.87
N GLN A 131 15.56 29.14 -9.06
CA GLN A 131 16.04 29.72 -10.32
C GLN A 131 15.29 31.03 -10.62
N PRO A 132 15.99 32.16 -10.83
CA PRO A 132 15.37 33.35 -11.40
C PRO A 132 14.94 33.03 -12.83
N CYS A 133 13.66 33.25 -13.15
CA CYS A 133 13.25 33.38 -14.54
C CYS A 133 14.01 34.57 -15.16
N GLU A 134 15.00 34.30 -16.01
CA GLU A 134 15.52 35.33 -16.90
C GLU A 134 14.49 35.55 -18.02
N GLU A 135 13.83 36.71 -17.99
CA GLU A 135 13.09 37.26 -19.11
C GLU A 135 14.06 37.49 -20.28
N GLU A 136 13.62 37.17 -21.50
CA GLU A 136 14.36 37.44 -22.73
C GLU A 136 14.64 38.94 -22.89
N GLY A 137 15.92 39.31 -23.03
CA GLY A 137 16.31 40.59 -23.62
C GLY A 137 17.67 41.14 -23.16
N GLY A 138 18.68 41.05 -24.04
CA GLY A 138 19.83 41.98 -24.03
C GLY A 138 21.21 41.36 -23.72
N GLU A 139 22.17 41.67 -24.59
CA GLU A 139 23.55 41.18 -24.70
C GLU A 139 24.54 41.58 -23.57
N PRO A 140 25.80 41.06 -23.55
CA PRO A 140 26.43 40.53 -22.33
C PRO A 140 27.33 41.52 -21.60
N MET A 141 27.38 41.43 -20.27
CA MET A 141 28.46 42.05 -19.50
C MET A 141 29.11 41.06 -18.51
N ARG A 142 30.39 40.82 -18.79
CA ARG A 142 31.38 40.06 -18.04
C ARG A 142 31.31 40.29 -16.53
N ARG A 143 31.29 39.23 -15.73
CA ARG A 143 31.84 39.25 -14.36
C ARG A 143 32.38 37.87 -13.95
N ALA A 144 33.56 37.94 -13.34
CA ALA A 144 34.51 36.86 -13.08
C ALA A 144 33.91 35.67 -12.32
N SER A 145 34.25 34.47 -12.80
CA SER A 145 33.96 33.20 -12.15
C SER A 145 34.93 32.94 -11.00
N THR A 146 34.43 32.99 -9.76
CA THR A 146 35.04 32.28 -8.64
C THR A 146 34.36 30.92 -8.54
N ARG A 147 35.06 29.85 -8.91
CA ARG A 147 34.56 28.46 -8.85
C ARG A 147 34.61 27.94 -7.40
N PRO A 148 33.53 27.30 -6.92
CA PRO A 148 33.65 26.11 -6.08
C PRO A 148 33.38 24.88 -6.96
N GLY A 149 34.24 23.86 -6.83
CA GLY A 149 34.34 22.72 -7.72
C GLY A 149 33.03 21.94 -7.91
N THR A 150 32.57 21.89 -9.16
CA THR A 150 31.58 20.94 -9.63
C THR A 150 32.27 19.59 -9.84
N LEU A 151 31.87 18.57 -9.07
CA LEU A 151 32.03 17.18 -9.49
C LEU A 151 31.39 17.07 -10.87
N GLY A 152 32.21 16.87 -11.91
CA GLY A 152 31.78 16.79 -13.29
C GLY A 152 30.69 15.73 -13.42
N SER A 153 29.46 16.16 -13.73
CA SER A 153 28.48 15.24 -14.29
C SER A 153 28.99 14.88 -15.67
N ASP A 154 29.44 13.63 -15.78
CA ASP A 154 29.99 13.04 -16.99
C ASP A 154 29.09 13.39 -18.20
N PRO A 155 29.63 13.89 -19.32
CA PRO A 155 28.84 14.13 -20.54
C PRO A 155 28.03 12.89 -20.98
N GLU A 156 28.44 11.68 -20.61
CA GLU A 156 27.63 10.47 -20.78
C GLU A 156 26.35 10.48 -19.94
N GLN A 157 26.40 10.90 -18.67
CA GLN A 157 25.22 10.96 -17.80
C GLN A 157 24.16 11.95 -18.32
N LYS A 158 24.59 13.07 -18.90
CA LYS A 158 23.67 14.04 -19.54
C LYS A 158 23.02 13.43 -20.78
N LYS A 159 23.78 12.74 -21.64
CA LYS A 159 23.24 12.03 -22.82
C LYS A 159 22.28 10.90 -22.44
N VAL A 160 22.61 10.12 -21.41
CA VAL A 160 21.75 9.06 -20.86
C VAL A 160 20.45 9.65 -20.33
N ARG A 161 20.50 10.76 -19.58
CA ARG A 161 19.31 11.46 -19.07
C ARG A 161 18.40 11.94 -20.20
N THR A 162 18.95 12.49 -21.28
CA THR A 162 18.16 12.93 -22.44
C THR A 162 17.55 11.75 -23.20
N LYS A 163 18.26 10.64 -23.36
CA LYS A 163 17.72 9.42 -24.00
C LYS A 163 16.60 8.80 -23.16
N LEU A 164 16.76 8.72 -21.85
CA LEU A 164 15.73 8.23 -20.93
C LEU A 164 14.47 9.10 -20.94
N LEU A 165 14.60 10.42 -20.93
CA LEU A 165 13.43 11.32 -21.03
C LEU A 165 12.66 11.06 -22.33
N LYS A 166 13.36 10.96 -23.47
CA LYS A 166 12.74 10.65 -24.77
C LYS A 166 12.12 9.25 -24.80
N PHE A 167 12.74 8.27 -24.14
CA PHE A 167 12.19 6.92 -24.00
C PHE A 167 10.90 6.90 -23.16
N LEU A 168 10.88 7.59 -22.02
CA LEU A 168 9.70 7.67 -21.15
C LEU A 168 8.52 8.37 -21.84
N GLN A 169 8.77 9.42 -22.62
CA GLN A 169 7.75 10.11 -23.41
C GLN A 169 7.19 9.26 -24.56
N LYS A 170 8.00 8.37 -25.13
CA LYS A 170 7.61 7.46 -26.22
C LYS A 170 7.35 6.03 -25.75
N ARG A 171 7.21 5.81 -24.44
CA ARG A 171 7.07 4.47 -23.87
C ARG A 171 5.78 3.84 -24.37
N PRO A 172 5.82 2.68 -25.06
CA PRO A 172 4.61 2.01 -25.50
C PRO A 172 3.77 1.57 -24.30
N THR A 173 2.46 1.53 -24.48
CA THR A 173 1.52 1.05 -23.46
C THR A 173 1.73 -0.44 -23.19
N LEU A 174 1.40 -0.88 -21.98
CA LEU A 174 1.49 -2.30 -21.60
C LEU A 174 0.70 -3.18 -22.59
N GLN A 175 -0.46 -2.71 -23.02
CA GLN A 175 -1.33 -3.39 -23.98
C GLN A 175 -0.65 -3.58 -25.35
N SER A 176 -0.03 -2.54 -25.91
CA SER A 176 0.69 -2.65 -27.19
C SER A 176 1.88 -3.61 -27.13
N VAL A 177 2.56 -3.68 -25.98
CA VAL A 177 3.67 -4.62 -25.78
C VAL A 177 3.16 -6.06 -25.63
N LYS A 178 2.01 -6.26 -24.97
CA LYS A 178 1.32 -7.56 -24.88
C LYS A 178 0.84 -8.06 -26.24
N GLU A 179 0.21 -7.20 -27.04
CA GLU A 179 -0.28 -7.54 -28.40
C GLU A 179 0.84 -7.97 -29.36
N LYS A 180 2.05 -7.43 -29.18
CA LYS A 180 3.23 -7.83 -29.95
C LYS A 180 3.85 -9.15 -29.47
N GLY A 181 3.29 -9.78 -28.44
CA GLY A 181 3.73 -11.09 -27.93
C GLY A 181 5.01 -11.05 -27.08
N TYR A 182 5.55 -9.87 -26.76
CA TYR A 182 6.76 -9.76 -25.94
C TYR A 182 6.49 -10.08 -24.46
N ILE A 183 5.28 -9.78 -23.98
CA ILE A 183 4.81 -10.12 -22.64
C ILE A 183 3.73 -11.19 -22.81
N ARG A 184 4.08 -12.43 -22.49
CA ARG A 184 3.15 -13.56 -22.47
C ARG A 184 2.41 -13.62 -21.14
N ASP A 185 1.15 -14.02 -21.16
CA ASP A 185 0.41 -14.25 -19.92
C ASP A 185 1.03 -15.45 -19.19
N SER A 186 1.54 -15.20 -17.98
CA SER A 186 2.07 -16.21 -17.06
C SER A 186 0.96 -16.82 -16.21
N VAL A 187 1.18 -18.01 -15.65
CA VAL A 187 0.24 -18.66 -14.72
C VAL A 187 -0.15 -17.71 -13.56
N PHE A 188 0.82 -16.99 -13.00
CA PHE A 188 0.58 -15.98 -11.97
C PHE A 188 0.25 -14.62 -12.59
N GLY A 189 -0.70 -13.89 -11.98
CA GLY A 189 -1.11 -12.56 -12.42
C GLY A 189 -2.00 -12.54 -13.67
N CYS A 190 -2.27 -13.71 -14.28
CA CYS A 190 -3.30 -13.86 -15.30
C CYS A 190 -4.69 -13.95 -14.67
N ALA A 191 -5.69 -13.44 -15.38
CA ALA A 191 -7.08 -13.59 -14.96
C ALA A 191 -7.47 -15.07 -14.95
N LEU A 192 -8.14 -15.52 -13.89
CA LEU A 192 -8.48 -16.93 -13.68
C LEU A 192 -9.25 -17.51 -14.88
N SER A 193 -10.24 -16.78 -15.39
CA SER A 193 -11.02 -17.18 -16.56
C SER A 193 -10.17 -17.34 -17.82
N THR A 194 -9.23 -16.43 -18.06
CA THR A 194 -8.30 -16.49 -19.18
C THR A 194 -7.34 -17.68 -19.07
N LEU A 195 -6.79 -17.92 -17.88
CA LEU A 195 -5.89 -19.05 -17.63
C LEU A 195 -6.60 -20.40 -17.82
N CYS A 196 -7.78 -20.55 -17.24
CA CYS A 196 -8.61 -21.75 -17.41
C CYS A 196 -8.99 -21.98 -18.89
N ALA A 197 -9.33 -20.93 -19.62
CA ALA A 197 -9.59 -21.04 -21.06
C ALA A 197 -8.35 -21.48 -21.86
N LEU A 198 -7.16 -20.99 -21.49
CA LEU A 198 -5.89 -21.39 -22.11
C LEU A 198 -5.54 -22.85 -21.81
N GLU A 199 -5.72 -23.29 -20.56
CA GLU A 199 -5.46 -24.66 -20.13
C GLU A 199 -6.57 -25.65 -20.54
N ARG A 200 -7.71 -25.13 -21.06
CA ARG A 200 -8.93 -25.90 -21.37
C ARG A 200 -9.45 -26.67 -20.15
N THR A 201 -9.35 -26.06 -18.98
CA THR A 201 -9.84 -26.57 -17.70
C THR A 201 -10.78 -25.57 -17.07
N THR A 202 -11.49 -25.95 -16.01
CA THR A 202 -12.25 -25.00 -15.17
C THR A 202 -11.48 -24.63 -13.91
N ILE A 203 -10.44 -25.39 -13.57
CA ILE A 203 -9.56 -25.17 -12.43
C ILE A 203 -8.12 -25.11 -12.96
N PRO A 204 -7.29 -24.14 -12.56
CA PRO A 204 -5.89 -24.10 -12.99
C PRO A 204 -5.12 -25.33 -12.50
N SER A 205 -4.40 -25.99 -13.41
CA SER A 205 -3.63 -27.20 -13.13
C SER A 205 -2.58 -27.02 -12.02
N PHE A 206 -2.05 -25.80 -11.87
CA PHE A 206 -1.14 -25.46 -10.78
C PHE A 206 -1.81 -25.55 -9.40
N VAL A 207 -3.06 -25.10 -9.29
CA VAL A 207 -3.83 -25.14 -8.03
C VAL A 207 -4.11 -26.59 -7.64
N GLU A 208 -4.58 -27.41 -8.59
CA GLU A 208 -4.82 -28.84 -8.36
C GLU A 208 -3.56 -29.59 -7.92
N LYS A 209 -2.42 -29.30 -8.54
CA LYS A 209 -1.13 -29.89 -8.17
C LYS A 209 -0.70 -29.48 -6.76
N CYS A 210 -0.92 -28.22 -6.37
CA CYS A 210 -0.59 -27.74 -5.03
C CYS A 210 -1.48 -28.41 -3.97
N VAL A 211 -2.80 -28.43 -4.18
CA VAL A 211 -3.77 -29.11 -3.31
C VAL A 211 -3.37 -30.59 -3.16
N SER A 212 -3.18 -31.29 -4.27
CA SER A 212 -2.78 -32.71 -4.25
C SER A 212 -1.44 -32.94 -3.55
N ALA A 213 -0.51 -32.00 -3.64
CA ALA A 213 0.78 -32.11 -2.97
C ALA A 213 0.67 -31.86 -1.47
N VAL A 214 -0.20 -30.96 -1.01
CA VAL A 214 -0.41 -30.73 0.43
C VAL A 214 -1.19 -31.88 1.05
N GLU A 215 -2.25 -32.36 0.40
CA GLU A 215 -3.02 -33.51 0.91
C GLU A 215 -2.18 -34.78 1.07
N ARG A 216 -1.16 -34.96 0.23
CA ARG A 216 -0.31 -36.16 0.26
C ARG A 216 0.72 -36.16 1.40
N ARG A 217 1.20 -34.99 1.84
CA ARG A 217 2.41 -34.91 2.70
C ARG A 217 2.44 -33.72 3.67
N GLY A 218 1.35 -32.97 3.79
CA GLY A 218 1.34 -31.72 4.54
C GLY A 218 0.17 -31.54 5.49
N LEU A 219 -0.78 -32.48 5.54
CA LEU A 219 -1.96 -32.38 6.41
C LEU A 219 -1.61 -32.52 7.90
N ASP A 220 -0.50 -33.17 8.22
CA ASP A 220 0.02 -33.43 9.56
C ASP A 220 1.01 -32.34 10.05
N ILE A 221 1.33 -31.35 9.19
CA ILE A 221 2.29 -30.31 9.53
C ILE A 221 1.64 -29.27 10.46
N ASP A 222 2.19 -29.10 11.67
CA ASP A 222 1.75 -28.08 12.64
C ASP A 222 1.76 -26.67 12.02
N GLY A 223 0.59 -26.03 12.03
CA GLY A 223 0.38 -24.71 11.48
C GLY A 223 0.48 -24.64 9.96
N ILE A 224 0.16 -25.70 9.22
CA ILE A 224 0.10 -25.66 7.76
C ILE A 224 -0.74 -24.46 7.28
N TYR A 225 -0.26 -23.73 6.27
CA TYR A 225 -0.77 -22.42 5.79
C TYR A 225 -0.61 -21.22 6.72
N ARG A 226 -0.18 -21.39 7.98
CA ARG A 226 0.07 -20.30 8.92
C ARG A 226 1.58 -20.03 9.06
N VAL A 227 2.01 -18.81 8.73
CA VAL A 227 3.36 -18.35 9.11
C VAL A 227 3.30 -17.78 10.54
N SER A 228 4.33 -18.05 11.35
CA SER A 228 4.40 -17.69 12.78
C SER A 228 4.04 -16.23 13.06
N GLY A 229 2.96 -16.00 13.83
CA GLY A 229 2.49 -14.66 14.22
C GLY A 229 1.51 -14.69 15.41
N ASN A 230 1.56 -13.65 16.26
CA ASN A 230 1.01 -13.58 17.62
C ASN A 230 -0.53 -13.58 17.69
N LEU A 231 -1.10 -14.65 18.28
CA LEU A 231 -2.53 -14.97 18.39
C LEU A 231 -3.39 -14.01 19.25
N ALA A 232 -2.77 -13.15 20.07
CA ALA A 232 -3.50 -12.39 21.11
C ALA A 232 -4.33 -11.18 20.60
N VAL A 233 -4.01 -10.64 19.41
CA VAL A 233 -4.72 -9.47 18.84
C VAL A 233 -6.02 -9.87 18.14
N ILE A 234 -6.09 -11.10 17.63
CA ILE A 234 -7.19 -11.56 16.77
C ILE A 234 -8.40 -12.02 17.60
N GLN A 235 -8.16 -12.66 18.75
CA GLN A 235 -9.22 -13.06 19.69
C GLN A 235 -9.99 -11.86 20.27
N LYS A 236 -9.34 -10.68 20.38
CA LYS A 236 -9.96 -9.46 20.91
C LYS A 236 -10.90 -8.76 19.93
N LEU A 237 -10.69 -8.97 18.62
CA LEU A 237 -11.54 -8.41 17.56
C LEU A 237 -12.80 -9.28 17.33
N ARG A 238 -12.70 -10.59 17.57
CA ARG A 238 -13.79 -11.57 17.51
C ARG A 238 -14.97 -11.19 18.42
N TYR A 239 -14.70 -10.84 19.67
CA TYR A 239 -15.74 -10.49 20.67
C TYR A 239 -16.63 -9.30 20.26
N LYS A 240 -16.13 -8.40 19.40
CA LYS A 240 -16.87 -7.19 18.99
C LYS A 240 -17.70 -7.37 17.71
N ALA A 241 -17.43 -8.41 16.93
CA ALA A 241 -18.03 -8.60 15.61
C ALA A 241 -19.23 -9.57 15.62
N ASP A 242 -19.35 -10.40 16.66
CA ASP A 242 -20.42 -11.40 16.82
C ASP A 242 -21.80 -10.79 17.16
N HIS A 243 -21.93 -9.46 17.17
CA HIS A 243 -23.13 -8.76 17.65
C HIS A 243 -23.87 -7.94 16.59
N GLU A 244 -23.90 -8.35 15.33
CA GLU A 244 -24.89 -7.81 14.37
C GLU A 244 -24.95 -8.66 13.08
N ILE A 245 -25.97 -9.51 12.94
CA ILE A 245 -26.87 -9.70 11.76
C ILE A 245 -27.86 -10.84 12.12
N SER A 246 -29.14 -10.59 11.86
CA SER A 246 -30.33 -11.12 12.53
C SER A 246 -30.96 -12.44 12.01
N ASP A 247 -30.33 -13.20 11.11
CA ASP A 247 -30.76 -14.58 10.82
C ASP A 247 -29.60 -15.37 10.18
N TYR A 248 -29.32 -16.59 10.64
CA TYR A 248 -28.19 -17.40 10.18
C TYR A 248 -28.52 -18.12 8.87
N ASP A 249 -29.71 -18.71 8.76
CA ASP A 249 -30.11 -19.51 7.61
C ASP A 249 -30.25 -18.66 6.35
N GLN A 250 -30.74 -17.42 6.50
CA GLN A 250 -30.83 -16.48 5.39
C GLN A 250 -29.44 -16.08 4.85
N LYS A 251 -28.41 -16.01 5.71
CA LYS A 251 -27.02 -15.75 5.26
C LYS A 251 -26.48 -16.91 4.44
N VAL A 252 -26.74 -18.14 4.87
CA VAL A 252 -26.29 -19.35 4.14
C VAL A 252 -26.94 -19.40 2.76
N SER A 253 -28.26 -19.19 2.71
CA SER A 253 -28.99 -19.16 1.43
C SER A 253 -28.46 -18.07 0.50
N TYR A 254 -28.27 -16.85 1.00
CA TYR A 254 -27.75 -15.75 0.21
C TYR A 254 -26.32 -16.01 -0.28
N MET A 255 -25.46 -16.59 0.56
CA MET A 255 -24.09 -16.94 0.20
C MET A 255 -24.06 -18.01 -0.90
N ARG A 256 -24.91 -19.04 -0.80
CA ARG A 256 -25.08 -20.07 -1.85
C ARG A 256 -25.43 -19.43 -3.19
N ASP A 257 -26.42 -18.54 -3.22
CA ASP A 257 -26.86 -17.89 -4.45
C ASP A 257 -25.75 -17.01 -5.06
N LEU A 258 -25.00 -16.30 -4.22
CA LEU A 258 -23.84 -15.51 -4.65
C LEU A 258 -22.75 -16.41 -5.26
N VAL A 259 -22.40 -17.52 -4.61
CA VAL A 259 -21.38 -18.45 -5.10
C VAL A 259 -21.80 -19.06 -6.44
N LYS A 260 -23.07 -19.45 -6.60
CA LYS A 260 -23.62 -19.94 -7.87
C LYS A 260 -23.61 -18.91 -8.99
N SER A 261 -23.71 -17.63 -8.65
CA SER A 261 -23.67 -16.53 -9.64
C SER A 261 -22.26 -16.26 -10.19
N LEU A 262 -21.22 -16.83 -9.57
CA LEU A 262 -19.84 -16.63 -10.00
C LEU A 262 -19.55 -17.33 -11.33
N PRO A 263 -18.61 -16.79 -12.14
CA PRO A 263 -18.12 -17.48 -13.33
C PRO A 263 -17.63 -18.90 -12.99
N GLN A 264 -17.91 -19.87 -13.87
CA GLN A 264 -17.55 -21.27 -13.66
C GLN A 264 -16.11 -21.50 -13.18
N PRO A 265 -15.07 -20.80 -13.72
CA PRO A 265 -13.71 -20.97 -13.24
C PRO A 265 -13.53 -20.55 -11.78
N ASN A 266 -14.20 -19.48 -11.35
CA ASN A 266 -14.19 -19.01 -9.97
C ASN A 266 -14.92 -19.99 -9.06
N HIS A 267 -16.12 -20.44 -9.44
CA HIS A 267 -16.91 -21.42 -8.69
C HIS A 267 -16.11 -22.71 -8.43
N ASN A 268 -15.60 -23.35 -9.49
CA ASN A 268 -14.91 -24.64 -9.37
C ASN A 268 -13.59 -24.53 -8.62
N THR A 269 -12.87 -23.41 -8.80
CA THR A 269 -11.65 -23.15 -8.04
C THR A 269 -11.96 -22.92 -6.56
N MET A 270 -13.04 -22.22 -6.24
CA MET A 270 -13.50 -22.04 -4.86
C MET A 270 -13.92 -23.38 -4.25
N GLU A 271 -14.76 -24.16 -4.94
CA GLU A 271 -15.19 -25.48 -4.47
C GLU A 271 -14.00 -26.40 -4.15
N LEU A 272 -13.04 -26.53 -5.07
CA LEU A 272 -11.82 -27.32 -4.83
C LEU A 272 -11.02 -26.80 -3.63
N LEU A 273 -10.81 -25.49 -3.55
CA LEU A 273 -10.01 -24.89 -2.48
C LEU A 273 -10.69 -25.06 -1.12
N PHE A 274 -11.98 -24.76 -1.00
CA PHE A 274 -12.71 -24.88 0.26
C PHE A 274 -12.88 -26.35 0.70
N ARG A 275 -13.04 -27.29 -0.24
CA ARG A 275 -12.97 -28.73 0.05
C ARG A 275 -11.63 -29.12 0.66
N HIS A 276 -10.54 -28.67 0.04
CA HIS A 276 -9.20 -28.92 0.53
C HIS A 276 -8.98 -28.33 1.93
N LEU A 277 -9.41 -27.09 2.17
CA LEU A 277 -9.29 -26.43 3.46
C LEU A 277 -10.11 -27.12 4.55
N ARG A 278 -11.28 -27.69 4.23
CA ARG A 278 -12.02 -28.55 5.16
C ARG A 278 -11.23 -29.78 5.56
N ARG A 279 -10.59 -30.45 4.60
CA ARG A 279 -9.71 -31.58 4.90
C ARG A 279 -8.53 -31.18 5.79
N VAL A 280 -7.95 -30.00 5.61
CA VAL A 280 -6.93 -29.47 6.53
C VAL A 280 -7.48 -29.32 7.95
N ILE A 281 -8.70 -28.79 8.09
CA ILE A 281 -9.36 -28.57 9.40
C ILE A 281 -9.72 -29.91 10.07
N GLU A 282 -10.08 -30.94 9.30
CA GLU A 282 -10.32 -32.29 9.82
C GLU A 282 -9.06 -32.90 10.45
N TYR A 283 -7.87 -32.54 9.97
CA TYR A 283 -6.58 -32.91 10.56
C TYR A 283 -6.14 -31.95 11.69
N GLY A 284 -7.07 -31.14 12.21
CA GLY A 284 -6.83 -30.11 13.21
C GLY A 284 -6.18 -30.61 14.52
N GLU A 285 -6.33 -31.89 14.86
CA GLU A 285 -5.66 -32.48 16.03
C GLU A 285 -4.13 -32.56 15.85
N GLU A 286 -3.66 -32.82 14.63
CA GLU A 286 -2.23 -32.93 14.31
C GLU A 286 -1.65 -31.57 13.91
N ASN A 287 -2.31 -30.87 12.98
CA ASN A 287 -1.81 -29.62 12.43
C ASN A 287 -2.23 -28.36 13.20
N ARG A 288 -3.12 -28.48 14.20
CA ARG A 288 -3.61 -27.37 15.04
C ARG A 288 -4.29 -26.22 14.28
N MET A 289 -4.79 -26.50 13.07
CA MET A 289 -5.56 -25.55 12.27
C MET A 289 -7.05 -25.70 12.57
N THR A 290 -7.67 -24.61 13.02
CA THR A 290 -9.13 -24.50 13.18
C THR A 290 -9.72 -23.70 12.03
N VAL A 291 -11.05 -23.74 11.90
CA VAL A 291 -11.81 -22.90 10.93
C VAL A 291 -11.39 -21.43 11.03
N GLN A 292 -11.26 -20.89 12.24
CA GLN A 292 -10.85 -19.50 12.45
C GLN A 292 -9.41 -19.25 11.98
N ASN A 293 -8.47 -20.15 12.30
CA ASN A 293 -7.07 -20.01 11.89
C ASN A 293 -6.94 -20.00 10.36
N VAL A 294 -7.70 -20.86 9.68
CA VAL A 294 -7.75 -20.91 8.21
C VAL A 294 -8.39 -19.64 7.65
N ALA A 295 -9.52 -19.19 8.22
CA ALA A 295 -10.21 -17.99 7.76
C ALA A 295 -9.35 -16.72 7.86
N ILE A 296 -8.54 -16.59 8.91
CA ILE A 296 -7.59 -15.48 9.07
C ILE A 296 -6.54 -15.45 7.96
N VAL A 297 -6.05 -16.62 7.53
CA VAL A 297 -5.02 -16.73 6.48
C VAL A 297 -5.62 -16.45 5.10
N PHE A 298 -6.79 -17.02 4.82
CA PHE A 298 -7.39 -17.00 3.49
C PHE A 298 -8.34 -15.82 3.24
N GLY A 299 -8.94 -15.23 4.27
CA GLY A 299 -9.86 -14.08 4.17
C GLY A 299 -9.31 -12.93 3.34
N PRO A 300 -8.16 -12.33 3.71
CA PRO A 300 -7.55 -11.22 2.95
C PRO A 300 -7.04 -11.62 1.55
N THR A 301 -6.74 -12.91 1.36
CA THR A 301 -6.17 -13.44 0.11
C THR A 301 -7.25 -13.67 -0.95
N LEU A 302 -8.40 -14.23 -0.52
CA LEU A 302 -9.51 -14.59 -1.40
C LEU A 302 -10.47 -13.43 -1.65
N LEU A 303 -10.68 -12.57 -0.64
CA LEU A 303 -11.65 -11.49 -0.68
C LEU A 303 -10.91 -10.16 -0.61
N ARG A 304 -10.86 -9.43 -1.73
CA ARG A 304 -10.25 -8.10 -1.80
C ARG A 304 -11.27 -7.08 -2.29
N PRO A 305 -11.53 -6.00 -1.53
CA PRO A 305 -12.38 -4.91 -2.02
C PRO A 305 -11.70 -4.23 -3.20
N GLU A 306 -12.49 -3.78 -4.18
CA GLU A 306 -12.00 -3.08 -5.38
C GLU A 306 -11.37 -1.72 -5.03
N THR A 307 -11.84 -1.09 -3.96
CA THR A 307 -11.28 0.17 -3.43
C THR A 307 -10.84 0.00 -1.99
N GLU A 308 -9.63 0.48 -1.67
CA GLU A 308 -9.17 0.57 -0.28
C GLU A 308 -9.98 1.66 0.44
N SER A 309 -11.06 1.24 1.10
CA SER A 309 -11.84 2.14 1.94
C SER A 309 -11.11 2.42 3.26
N ALA A 310 -11.39 3.56 3.89
CA ALA A 310 -10.75 3.94 5.15
C ALA A 310 -10.99 2.94 6.30
N ASN A 311 -11.95 2.02 6.19
CA ASN A 311 -12.35 1.06 7.22
C ASN A 311 -11.78 -0.35 7.01
N ILE A 312 -10.50 -0.43 6.64
CA ILE A 312 -9.78 -1.68 6.38
C ILE A 312 -9.98 -2.72 7.51
N THR A 313 -9.99 -2.29 8.79
CA THR A 313 -10.20 -3.19 9.94
C THR A 313 -11.58 -3.85 9.97
N MET A 314 -12.65 -3.14 9.54
CA MET A 314 -13.98 -3.75 9.46
C MET A 314 -14.05 -4.73 8.28
N HIS A 315 -13.47 -4.38 7.14
CA HIS A 315 -13.42 -5.28 5.98
C HIS A 315 -12.65 -6.57 6.28
N MET A 316 -11.54 -6.53 7.02
CA MET A 316 -10.80 -7.74 7.42
C MET A 316 -11.65 -8.69 8.27
N VAL A 317 -12.47 -8.16 9.18
CA VAL A 317 -13.34 -8.97 10.05
C VAL A 317 -14.45 -9.62 9.22
N PHE A 318 -15.10 -8.88 8.34
CA PHE A 318 -16.15 -9.42 7.46
C PHE A 318 -15.61 -10.47 6.48
N GLN A 319 -14.41 -10.27 5.93
CA GLN A 319 -13.76 -11.25 5.05
C GLN A 319 -13.54 -12.59 5.75
N ASN A 320 -13.03 -12.56 6.98
CA ASN A 320 -12.83 -13.78 7.75
C ASN A 320 -14.17 -14.46 8.05
N GLN A 321 -15.19 -13.71 8.48
CA GLN A 321 -16.53 -14.26 8.73
C GLN A 321 -17.17 -14.92 7.50
N ILE A 322 -16.97 -14.35 6.31
CA ILE A 322 -17.43 -14.96 5.05
C ILE A 322 -16.72 -16.30 4.83
N VAL A 323 -15.40 -16.36 5.00
CA VAL A 323 -14.64 -17.60 4.85
C VAL A 323 -15.05 -18.64 5.90
N GLU A 324 -15.27 -18.23 7.16
CA GLU A 324 -15.78 -19.11 8.22
C GLU A 324 -17.16 -19.69 7.87
N LEU A 325 -18.09 -18.86 7.38
CA LEU A 325 -19.42 -19.30 6.95
C LEU A 325 -19.33 -20.33 5.82
N ILE A 326 -18.50 -20.05 4.80
CA ILE A 326 -18.33 -20.95 3.66
C ILE A 326 -17.69 -22.28 4.08
N LEU A 327 -16.74 -22.27 5.02
CA LEU A 327 -16.10 -23.49 5.53
C LEU A 327 -17.07 -24.34 6.36
N ASN A 328 -17.86 -23.71 7.24
CA ASN A 328 -18.81 -24.42 8.11
C ASN A 328 -19.99 -24.98 7.31
N GLU A 329 -20.50 -24.21 6.35
CA GLU A 329 -21.70 -24.55 5.57
C GLU A 329 -21.34 -25.01 4.15
N TYR A 330 -20.15 -25.60 3.98
CA TYR A 330 -19.64 -26.01 2.68
C TYR A 330 -20.61 -26.93 1.93
N GLU A 331 -21.15 -27.95 2.59
CA GLU A 331 -22.10 -28.88 1.97
C GLU A 331 -23.34 -28.12 1.50
N GLN A 332 -23.88 -27.24 2.36
CA GLN A 332 -25.05 -26.44 1.99
C GLN A 332 -24.78 -25.45 0.87
N ILE A 333 -23.55 -24.96 0.70
CA ILE A 333 -23.20 -23.91 -0.29
C ILE A 333 -22.80 -24.52 -1.63
N PHE A 334 -22.06 -25.63 -1.64
CA PHE A 334 -21.47 -26.22 -2.85
C PHE A 334 -22.06 -27.56 -3.27
N CYS A 335 -22.63 -28.35 -2.34
CA CYS A 335 -23.34 -29.56 -2.71
C CYS A 335 -24.82 -29.21 -2.90
N GLU A 336 -25.32 -29.41 -4.12
CA GLU A 336 -26.75 -29.58 -4.35
C GLU A 336 -27.06 -31.07 -4.35
N ASP A 337 -28.20 -31.44 -3.75
CA ASP A 337 -28.87 -32.72 -3.99
C ASP A 337 -29.24 -32.90 -5.47
#